data_AF-F8WZC9-F1
#
_entry.id   AF-F8WZC9-F1
#
_cell.length_a   1.000
_cell.length_b   1.000
_cell.length_c   1.000
_cell.angle_alpha   90.00
_cell.angle_beta   90.00
_cell.angle_gamma   90.00
#
_symmetry.space_group_name_H-M   'P 1'
#
loop_
_entity.id
_entity.type
_entity.pdbx_description
1 polymer ?
#
loop_
_entity_poly.entity_id
_entity_poly.type
_entity_poly.pdbx_seq_one_letter_code
_entity_poly.pdbx_strand_id
1 'polypeptide(L)'
;MKQLVLIAASVYGTISVILGAFGAHAFKAMLTPDKLASFDTGVRYQMYHAIVLLVIGLTLSFTSSIEKWAAISIIVGVFLFSFSIYFLAFSEYWNVNLKFLGPITPIGGMFMIAGWVLLVVFFIKNKII
;
A
#
# COMPACT_ATOMS: atom_id res chain seq x y z
N MET A 1 16.08 10.43 -1.23
CA MET A 1 14.63 10.25 -0.95
C MET A 1 13.82 10.12 -2.22
N LYS A 2 13.84 11.13 -3.12
CA LYS A 2 13.04 11.12 -4.36
C LYS A 2 13.10 9.81 -5.17
N GLN A 3 14.31 9.34 -5.47
CA GLN A 3 14.52 8.05 -6.17
C GLN A 3 13.89 6.86 -5.45
N LEU A 4 14.10 6.74 -4.13
CA LEU A 4 13.51 5.66 -3.32
C LEU A 4 11.97 5.66 -3.45
N VAL A 5 11.35 6.83 -3.33
CA VAL A 5 9.89 6.97 -3.41
C VAL A 5 9.38 6.56 -4.79
N LEU A 6 10.02 7.03 -5.86
CA LEU A 6 9.63 6.69 -7.24
C LEU A 6 9.84 5.21 -7.57
N ILE A 7 10.92 4.60 -7.07
CA ILE A 7 11.18 3.17 -7.22
C ILE A 7 10.12 2.37 -6.46
N ALA A 8 9.85 2.70 -5.20
CA ALA A 8 8.82 2.04 -4.40
C ALA A 8 7.43 2.15 -5.05
N ALA A 9 7.09 3.34 -5.55
CA ALA A 9 5.85 3.58 -6.28
C ALA A 9 5.73 2.68 -7.53
N SER A 10 6.78 2.62 -8.34
CA SER A 10 6.82 1.82 -9.57
C SER A 10 6.75 0.32 -9.27
N VAL A 11 7.44 -0.14 -8.22
CA VAL A 11 7.37 -1.53 -7.76
C VAL A 11 5.96 -1.87 -7.27
N TYR A 12 5.35 -1.03 -6.44
CA TYR A 12 4.00 -1.27 -5.97
C TYR A 12 2.97 -1.25 -7.09
N GLY A 13 3.08 -0.32 -8.04
CA GLY A 13 2.23 -0.28 -9.22
C GLY A 13 2.36 -1.56 -10.04
N THR A 14 3.59 -1.98 -10.32
CA THR A 14 3.88 -3.21 -11.09
C THR A 14 3.28 -4.45 -10.42
N ILE A 15 3.57 -4.64 -9.13
CA ILE A 15 3.04 -5.80 -8.37
C ILE A 15 1.52 -5.75 -8.31
N SER A 16 0.92 -4.57 -8.13
CA SER A 16 -0.54 -4.44 -8.07
C SER A 16 -1.20 -4.79 -9.41
N VAL A 17 -0.63 -4.38 -10.55
CA VAL A 17 -1.13 -4.80 -11.88
C VAL A 17 -1.05 -6.32 -12.03
N ILE A 18 0.10 -6.92 -11.70
CA ILE A 18 0.31 -8.36 -11.77
C ILE A 18 -0.73 -9.10 -10.92
N LEU A 19 -0.83 -8.74 -9.64
CA LEU A 19 -1.74 -9.38 -8.69
C LEU A 19 -3.20 -9.14 -9.05
N GLY A 20 -3.57 -7.96 -9.54
CA GLY A 20 -4.93 -7.67 -10.01
C GLY A 20 -5.32 -8.52 -11.22
N ALA A 21 -4.41 -8.72 -12.17
CA ALA A 21 -4.65 -9.60 -13.32
C ALA A 21 -4.86 -11.05 -12.88
N PHE A 22 -4.01 -11.56 -11.97
CA PHE A 22 -4.18 -12.89 -11.39
C PHE A 22 -5.47 -13.01 -10.55
N GLY A 23 -5.83 -12.00 -9.77
CA GLY A 23 -7.09 -11.94 -9.03
C GLY A 23 -8.30 -12.11 -9.95
N ALA A 24 -8.31 -11.38 -11.07
CA ALA A 24 -9.43 -11.38 -12.01
C ALA A 24 -9.58 -12.68 -12.82
N HIS A 25 -8.49 -13.39 -13.10
CA HIS A 25 -8.47 -14.52 -14.05
C HIS A 25 -8.13 -15.88 -13.42
N ALA A 26 -7.20 -15.93 -12.46
CA ALA A 26 -6.69 -17.17 -11.89
C ALA A 26 -7.24 -17.46 -10.49
N PHE A 27 -7.24 -16.46 -9.60
CA PHE A 27 -7.49 -16.69 -8.17
C PHE A 27 -8.97 -16.91 -7.83
N LYS A 28 -9.91 -16.57 -8.72
CA LYS A 28 -11.34 -16.90 -8.60
C LYS A 28 -11.63 -18.40 -8.43
N ALA A 29 -10.79 -19.27 -8.99
CA ALA A 29 -10.93 -20.71 -8.86
C ALA A 29 -10.25 -21.27 -7.58
N MET A 30 -9.45 -20.45 -6.89
CA MET A 30 -8.62 -20.86 -5.75
C MET A 30 -9.13 -20.30 -4.42
N LEU A 31 -9.76 -19.12 -4.44
CA LEU A 31 -10.19 -18.38 -3.27
C LEU A 31 -11.71 -18.33 -3.18
N THR A 32 -12.23 -18.38 -1.95
CA THR A 32 -13.66 -18.10 -1.70
C THR A 32 -13.99 -16.65 -2.06
N PRO A 33 -15.26 -16.31 -2.35
CA PRO A 33 -15.66 -14.95 -2.70
C PRO A 33 -15.20 -13.89 -1.70
N ASP A 34 -15.31 -14.16 -0.40
CA ASP A 34 -14.89 -13.23 0.66
C ASP A 34 -13.36 -13.03 0.69
N LYS A 35 -12.59 -14.11 0.46
CA LYS A 35 -11.14 -14.06 0.42
C LYS A 35 -10.63 -13.32 -0.82
N LEU A 36 -11.30 -13.52 -1.96
CA LEU A 36 -11.00 -12.78 -3.19
C LEU A 36 -11.34 -11.29 -3.04
N ALA A 37 -12.48 -10.94 -2.44
CA ALA A 37 -12.85 -9.55 -2.19
C ALA A 37 -11.85 -8.85 -1.24
N SER A 38 -11.35 -9.57 -0.24
CA SER A 38 -10.27 -9.09 0.63
C SER A 38 -8.98 -8.89 -0.16
N PHE A 39 -8.57 -9.89 -0.96
CA PHE A 39 -7.40 -9.79 -1.84
C PHE A 39 -7.47 -8.57 -2.77
N ASP A 40 -8.61 -8.36 -3.44
CA ASP A 40 -8.84 -7.21 -4.33
C ASP A 40 -8.77 -5.88 -3.57
N THR A 41 -9.16 -5.85 -2.30
CA THR A 41 -8.99 -4.68 -1.43
C THR A 41 -7.49 -4.38 -1.22
N GLY A 42 -6.67 -5.40 -0.97
CA GLY A 42 -5.21 -5.24 -0.90
C GLY A 42 -4.63 -4.67 -2.19
N VAL A 43 -5.03 -5.23 -3.34
CA VAL A 43 -4.57 -4.79 -4.67
C VAL A 43 -4.90 -3.32 -4.92
N ARG A 44 -6.15 -2.93 -4.60
CA ARG A 44 -6.64 -1.55 -4.79
C ARG A 44 -5.89 -0.56 -3.91
N TYR A 45 -5.69 -0.87 -2.62
CA TYR A 45 -4.94 0.02 -1.71
C TYR A 45 -3.48 0.16 -2.15
N GLN A 46 -2.85 -0.93 -2.61
CA GLN A 46 -1.51 -0.88 -3.16
C GLN A 46 -1.42 0.01 -4.42
N MET A 47 -2.36 -0.10 -5.36
CA MET A 47 -2.37 0.73 -6.57
C MET A 47 -2.57 2.21 -6.24
N TYR A 48 -3.56 2.53 -5.40
CA TYR A 48 -3.86 3.92 -5.05
C TYR A 48 -2.67 4.61 -4.41
N HIS A 49 -1.98 3.92 -3.49
CA HIS A 49 -0.82 4.51 -2.84
C HIS A 49 0.45 4.45 -3.71
N ALA A 50 0.56 3.54 -4.67
CA ALA A 50 1.58 3.63 -5.71
C ALA A 50 1.43 4.93 -6.52
N ILE A 51 0.21 5.28 -6.91
CA ILE A 51 -0.07 6.54 -7.62
C ILE A 51 0.24 7.74 -6.72
N VAL A 52 -0.17 7.72 -5.45
CA VAL A 52 0.18 8.79 -4.49
C VAL A 52 1.69 8.94 -4.37
N LEU A 53 2.43 7.83 -4.23
CA LEU A 53 3.89 7.84 -4.15
C LEU A 53 4.54 8.37 -5.44
N LEU A 54 4.00 8.05 -6.63
CA LEU A 54 4.44 8.65 -7.89
C LEU A 54 4.22 10.17 -7.87
N VAL A 55 3.03 10.63 -7.49
CA VAL A 55 2.69 12.07 -7.44
C VAL A 55 3.62 12.80 -6.48
N ILE A 56 3.71 12.39 -5.22
CA ILE A 56 4.59 13.07 -4.25
C ILE A 56 6.06 12.89 -4.61
N GLY A 57 6.43 11.75 -5.20
CA GLY A 57 7.77 11.45 -5.67
C GLY A 57 8.20 12.34 -6.82
N LEU A 58 7.27 12.85 -7.63
CA LEU A 58 7.55 13.78 -8.73
C LEU A 58 7.51 15.24 -8.26
N THR A 59 6.57 15.60 -7.39
CA THR A 59 6.27 16.99 -7.01
C THR A 59 7.05 17.50 -5.80
N LEU A 60 7.30 16.66 -4.79
CA LEU A 60 7.94 17.09 -3.55
C LEU A 60 9.47 17.12 -3.67
N SER A 61 10.07 18.04 -2.92
CA SER A 61 11.52 18.23 -2.87
C SER A 61 12.19 17.30 -1.86
N PHE A 62 11.44 16.82 -0.86
CA PHE A 62 11.92 16.03 0.26
C PHE A 62 13.03 16.72 1.05
N THR A 63 12.95 18.05 1.18
CA THR A 63 13.89 18.83 2.01
C THR A 63 13.47 18.80 3.48
N SER A 64 12.16 18.81 3.76
CA SER A 64 11.63 18.75 5.12
C SER A 64 11.52 17.31 5.65
N SER A 65 11.59 17.15 6.97
CA SER A 65 11.34 15.86 7.62
C SER A 65 9.89 15.40 7.46
N ILE A 66 8.93 16.31 7.31
CA ILE A 66 7.50 15.97 7.16
C ILE A 66 7.27 15.25 5.83
N GLU A 67 7.81 15.76 4.71
CA GLU A 67 7.72 15.09 3.40
C GLU A 67 8.34 13.69 3.44
N LYS A 68 9.51 13.55 4.08
CA LYS A 68 10.22 12.27 4.20
C LYS A 68 9.41 11.25 5.00
N TRP A 69 8.90 11.65 6.17
CA TRP A 69 8.09 10.77 7.01
C TRP A 69 6.74 10.45 6.38
N ALA A 70 6.10 11.39 5.68
CA ALA A 70 4.88 11.11 4.92
C ALA A 70 5.09 9.98 3.91
N ALA A 71 6.14 10.05 3.10
CA ALA A 71 6.45 9.02 2.12
C ALA A 71 6.85 7.68 2.77
N ILE A 72 7.69 7.68 3.81
CA ILE A 72 8.08 6.45 4.52
C ILE A 72 6.84 5.79 5.14
N SER A 73 5.97 6.56 5.79
CA SER A 73 4.73 6.04 6.38
C SER A 73 3.82 5.42 5.33
N ILE A 74 3.66 6.02 4.15
CA ILE A 74 2.87 5.43 3.07
C ILE A 74 3.54 4.15 2.54
N ILE A 75 4.84 4.15 2.29
CA ILE A 75 5.57 2.97 1.80
C ILE A 75 5.42 1.79 2.75
N VAL A 76 5.75 1.99 4.03
CA VAL A 76 5.65 0.96 5.07
C VAL A 76 4.19 0.54 5.26
N GLY A 77 3.26 1.49 5.27
CA GLY A 77 1.85 1.23 5.44
C GLY A 77 1.27 0.34 4.34
N VAL A 78 1.59 0.62 3.07
CA VAL A 78 1.18 -0.20 1.92
C VAL A 78 1.73 -1.61 2.01
N PHE A 79 3.02 -1.75 2.36
CA PHE A 79 3.64 -3.06 2.51
C PHE A 79 2.93 -3.89 3.58
N LEU A 80 2.79 -3.34 4.79
CA LEU A 80 2.14 -4.04 5.90
C LEU A 80 0.66 -4.33 5.62
N PHE A 81 -0.08 -3.37 5.07
CA PHE A 81 -1.50 -3.51 4.79
C PHE A 81 -1.78 -4.52 3.68
N SER A 82 -1.21 -4.30 2.49
CA SER A 82 -1.61 -5.05 1.29
C SER A 82 -1.02 -6.47 1.30
N PHE A 83 0.26 -6.62 1.68
CA PHE A 83 0.90 -7.93 1.66
C PHE A 83 0.35 -8.85 2.75
N SER A 84 0.01 -8.33 3.95
CA SER A 84 -0.67 -9.14 4.97
C SER A 84 -2.02 -9.67 4.49
N ILE A 85 -2.80 -8.84 3.79
CA ILE A 85 -4.06 -9.26 3.17
C ILE A 85 -3.83 -10.37 2.13
N TYR A 86 -2.81 -10.25 1.27
CA TYR A 86 -2.52 -11.29 0.27
C TYR A 86 -2.22 -12.63 0.94
N PHE A 87 -1.35 -12.65 1.94
CA PHE A 87 -1.04 -13.88 2.67
C PHE A 87 -2.26 -14.44 3.42
N LEU A 88 -3.09 -13.59 4.05
CA LEU A 88 -4.33 -14.01 4.72
C LEU A 88 -5.41 -14.50 3.75
N ALA A 89 -5.42 -14.03 2.51
CA ALA A 89 -6.33 -14.50 1.47
C ALA A 89 -6.04 -15.96 1.12
N PHE A 90 -4.75 -16.32 1.01
CA PHE A 90 -4.29 -17.66 0.63
C PHE A 90 -4.03 -18.61 1.80
N SER A 91 -4.16 -18.18 3.05
CA SER A 91 -3.84 -18.99 4.23
C SER A 91 -4.58 -20.34 4.26
N GLU A 92 -5.85 -20.33 3.88
CA GLU A 92 -6.69 -21.54 3.79
C GLU A 92 -6.28 -22.41 2.61
N TYR A 93 -6.05 -21.81 1.44
CA TYR A 93 -5.60 -22.52 0.24
C TYR A 93 -4.26 -23.24 0.45
N TRP A 94 -3.31 -22.61 1.14
CA TRP A 94 -2.02 -23.23 1.48
C TRP A 94 -2.07 -24.17 2.70
N ASN A 95 -3.22 -24.26 3.39
CA ASN A 95 -3.35 -24.99 4.65
C ASN A 95 -2.33 -24.55 5.72
N VAL A 96 -2.07 -23.23 5.82
CA VAL A 96 -1.14 -22.62 6.79
C VAL A 96 -1.89 -21.62 7.66
N ASN A 97 -1.70 -21.70 8.99
CA ASN A 97 -2.31 -20.74 9.90
C ASN A 97 -1.52 -19.41 9.93
N LEU A 98 -2.03 -18.41 9.21
CA LEU A 98 -1.44 -17.07 9.14
C LEU A 98 -2.26 -16.02 9.91
N LYS A 99 -3.10 -16.42 10.87
CA LYS A 99 -3.97 -15.49 11.63
C LYS A 99 -3.21 -14.37 12.35
N PHE A 100 -1.93 -14.59 12.68
CA PHE A 100 -1.07 -13.56 13.29
C PHE A 100 -0.83 -12.34 12.38
N LEU A 101 -1.06 -12.47 11.06
CA LEU A 101 -1.02 -11.35 10.12
C LEU A 101 -2.26 -10.45 10.24
N GLY A 102 -3.34 -10.91 10.86
CA GLY A 102 -4.59 -10.16 11.00
C GLY A 102 -4.40 -8.78 11.64
N PRO A 103 -3.69 -8.67 12.79
CA PRO A 103 -3.35 -7.39 13.39
C PRO A 103 -2.35 -6.53 12.59
N ILE A 104 -1.62 -7.11 11.63
CA ILE A 104 -0.64 -6.34 10.81
C ILE A 104 -1.36 -5.44 9.80
N THR A 105 -2.49 -5.90 9.25
CA THR A 105 -3.30 -5.11 8.32
C THR A 105 -3.71 -3.74 8.90
N PRO A 106 -4.37 -3.63 10.07
CA PRO A 106 -4.74 -2.33 10.64
C PRO A 106 -3.52 -1.49 11.03
N ILE A 107 -2.39 -2.10 11.43
CA ILE A 107 -1.14 -1.37 11.66
C ILE A 107 -0.67 -0.69 10.38
N GLY A 108 -0.65 -1.41 9.25
CA GLY A 108 -0.37 -0.81 7.94
C GLY A 108 -1.34 0.33 7.59
N GLY A 109 -2.62 0.16 7.92
CA GLY A 109 -3.65 1.20 7.80
C GLY A 109 -3.30 2.47 8.58
N MET A 110 -2.87 2.32 9.84
CA MET A 110 -2.44 3.45 10.67
C MET A 110 -1.22 4.19 10.08
N PHE A 111 -0.26 3.47 9.52
CA PHE A 111 0.87 4.09 8.81
C PHE A 111 0.42 4.87 7.57
N MET A 112 -0.50 4.33 6.77
CA MET A 112 -1.04 5.08 5.62
C MET A 112 -1.78 6.35 6.09
N ILE A 113 -2.63 6.25 7.13
CA ILE A 113 -3.32 7.41 7.72
C ILE A 113 -2.30 8.45 8.20
N ALA A 114 -1.25 8.05 8.93
CA ALA A 114 -0.21 8.95 9.39
C ALA A 114 0.48 9.66 8.22
N GLY A 115 0.75 8.94 7.12
CA GLY A 115 1.31 9.52 5.91
C GLY A 115 0.44 10.61 5.30
N TRP A 116 -0.87 10.36 5.17
CA TRP A 116 -1.84 11.35 4.70
C TRP A 116 -1.95 12.56 5.63
N VAL A 117 -1.99 12.34 6.94
CA VAL A 117 -2.02 13.43 7.94
C VAL A 117 -0.76 14.29 7.84
N LEU A 118 0.40 13.69 7.65
CA LEU A 118 1.66 14.43 7.47
C LEU A 118 1.64 15.27 6.19
N LEU A 119 1.08 14.77 5.09
CA LEU A 119 0.87 15.57 3.87
C LEU A 119 -0.05 16.77 4.12
N VAL A 120 -1.17 16.57 4.83
CA VAL A 120 -2.07 17.66 5.23
C VAL A 120 -1.31 18.71 6.05
N VAL A 121 -0.56 18.30 7.08
CA VAL A 121 0.24 19.21 7.91
C VAL A 121 1.30 19.94 7.08
N PHE A 122 1.95 19.25 6.13
CA PHE A 122 2.94 19.84 5.24
C PHE A 122 2.31 20.94 4.38
N PHE A 123 1.16 20.69 3.76
CA PHE A 123 0.48 21.64 2.88
C PHE A 123 -0.19 22.80 3.62
N ILE A 124 -0.58 22.62 4.88
CA ILE A 124 -1.05 23.73 5.72
C ILE A 124 0.12 24.67 6.07
N LYS A 125 1.29 24.11 6.39
CA LYS A 125 2.47 24.90 6.81
C LYS A 125 3.20 25.57 5.66
N ASN A 126 3.22 24.91 4.50
CA ASN A 126 3.89 25.41 3.31
C ASN A 126 2.80 25.84 2.33
N LYS A 127 2.63 27.15 2.16
CA LYS A 127 1.78 27.67 1.08
C LYS A 127 2.30 27.12 -0.23
N ILE A 128 1.52 26.19 -0.79
CA ILE A 128 1.65 25.82 -2.20
C ILE A 128 0.85 26.89 -2.92
N ILE A 129 1.55 27.79 -3.61
CA ILE A 129 1.10 29.06 -4.20
C ILE A 129 1.38 30.28 -3.30
#